data_AF-A0A345T701-F1
#
_entry.id   AF-A0A345T701-F1
#
_cell.length_a   1.000
_cell.length_b   1.000
_cell.length_c   1.000
_cell.angle_alpha   90.00
_cell.angle_beta   90.00
_cell.angle_gamma   90.00
#
_symmetry.space_group_name_H-M   'P 1'
#
loop_
_entity.id
_entity.type
_entity.pdbx_description
1 polymer ?
#
loop_
_entity_poly.entity_id
_entity_poly.type
_entity_poly.pdbx_seq_one_letter_code
_entity_poly.pdbx_strand_id
1 'polypeptide(L)'
;MTPEDLAHLRRARDLMDREYARPLDVPALARTALMSPAHFSRQFRTAYGETPYNYLMTRRIERAKALLRRGDLSVTEVCMAVGCTSLGSFSSRFTELVGETPSAYRARDHRAGAAVPACYAKVVTRPSRFREAPVAPPT
;
A
#
# COMPACT_ATOMS: atom_id res chain seq x y z
N MET A 1 3.62 -23.81 -6.68
CA MET A 1 4.52 -22.80 -6.08
C MET A 1 5.31 -23.49 -4.99
N THR A 2 6.64 -23.51 -5.10
CA THR A 2 7.50 -24.15 -4.10
C THR A 2 7.74 -23.21 -2.90
N PRO A 3 8.20 -23.73 -1.74
CA PRO A 3 8.63 -22.89 -0.63
C PRO A 3 9.74 -21.91 -1.02
N GLU A 4 10.65 -22.33 -1.91
CA GLU A 4 11.72 -21.49 -2.44
C GLU A 4 11.18 -20.35 -3.33
N ASP A 5 10.21 -20.63 -4.21
CA ASP A 5 9.50 -19.59 -4.99
C ASP A 5 8.89 -18.54 -4.06
N LEU A 6 8.26 -18.98 -2.97
CA LEU A 6 7.62 -18.07 -2.03
C LEU A 6 8.65 -17.21 -1.29
N ALA A 7 9.83 -17.76 -0.94
CA ALA A 7 10.93 -17.00 -0.36
C ALA A 7 11.47 -15.94 -1.32
N HIS A 8 11.59 -16.27 -2.61
CA HIS A 8 11.95 -15.33 -3.67
C HIS A 8 10.93 -14.19 -3.83
N LEU A 9 9.64 -14.53 -3.90
CA LEU A 9 8.56 -13.54 -4.01
C LEU A 9 8.48 -12.63 -2.78
N ARG A 10 8.76 -13.16 -1.58
CA ARG A 10 8.83 -12.37 -0.34
C ARG A 10 9.97 -11.36 -0.39
N ARG A 11 11.15 -11.74 -0.87
CA ARG A 11 12.28 -10.79 -1.04
C ARG A 11 11.92 -9.61 -1.94
N ALA A 12 11.26 -9.86 -3.08
CA ALA A 12 10.82 -8.80 -3.97
C ALA A 12 9.76 -7.90 -3.31
N ARG A 13 8.78 -8.47 -2.61
CA ARG A 13 7.77 -7.70 -1.86
C ARG A 13 8.42 -6.84 -0.76
N ASP A 14 9.34 -7.40 0.00
CA ASP A 14 10.03 -6.69 1.07
C ASP A 14 10.89 -5.54 0.52
N LEU A 15 11.47 -5.70 -0.67
CA LEU A 15 12.12 -4.60 -1.40
C LEU A 15 11.11 -3.50 -1.77
N MET A 16 9.94 -3.86 -2.32
CA MET A 16 8.89 -2.89 -2.64
C MET A 16 8.41 -2.12 -1.40
N ASP A 17 8.28 -2.80 -0.27
CA ASP A 17 7.84 -2.20 0.99
C ASP A 17 8.86 -1.23 1.58
N ARG A 18 10.16 -1.54 1.45
CA ARG A 18 11.26 -0.70 1.96
C ARG A 18 11.56 0.47 1.04
N GLU A 19 11.53 0.24 -0.26
CA GLU A 19 12.02 1.16 -1.29
C GLU A 19 10.88 1.70 -2.17
N TYR A 20 9.66 1.79 -1.65
CA TYR A 20 8.46 2.16 -2.42
C TYR A 20 8.61 3.46 -3.22
N ALA A 21 9.41 4.42 -2.72
CA ALA A 21 9.62 5.72 -3.33
C ALA A 21 10.61 5.69 -4.50
N ARG A 22 11.41 4.63 -4.64
CA ARG A 22 12.35 4.48 -5.75
C ARG A 22 11.61 4.14 -7.05
N PRO A 23 12.20 4.45 -8.22
CA PRO A 23 11.67 4.01 -9.51
C PRO A 23 11.89 2.50 -9.68
N LEU A 24 11.10 1.70 -8.96
CA LEU A 24 11.13 0.24 -9.06
C LEU A 24 10.36 -0.20 -10.32
N ASP A 25 11.04 -0.94 -11.19
CA ASP A 25 10.44 -1.56 -12.36
C ASP A 25 10.30 -3.08 -12.17
N VAL A 26 9.40 -3.69 -12.97
CA VAL A 26 9.15 -5.13 -12.91
C VAL A 26 10.42 -5.95 -13.18
N PRO A 27 11.31 -5.59 -14.13
CA PRO A 27 12.59 -6.27 -14.31
C PRO A 27 13.49 -6.29 -13.06
N ALA A 28 13.63 -5.18 -12.32
CA ALA A 28 14.43 -5.14 -11.10
C ALA A 28 13.84 -6.02 -9.98
N LEU A 29 12.52 -6.00 -9.83
CA LEU A 29 11.83 -6.85 -8.86
C LEU A 29 11.97 -8.34 -9.22
N ALA A 30 11.85 -8.67 -10.51
CA ALA A 30 12.02 -10.04 -11.00
C ALA A 30 13.44 -10.56 -10.78
N ARG A 31 14.48 -9.72 -11.01
CA ARG A 31 15.87 -10.05 -10.67
C ARG A 31 16.04 -10.34 -9.18
N THR A 32 15.41 -9.54 -8.31
CA THR A 32 15.44 -9.76 -6.85
C THR A 32 14.80 -11.09 -6.45
N ALA A 33 13.78 -11.53 -7.19
CA ALA A 33 13.12 -12.81 -7.02
C ALA A 33 13.79 -13.97 -7.79
N LEU A 34 14.94 -13.77 -8.44
CA LEU A 34 15.59 -14.78 -9.29
C LEU A 34 14.65 -15.39 -10.35
N MET A 35 13.77 -14.57 -10.93
CA MET A 35 12.78 -14.99 -11.93
C MET A 35 12.84 -14.13 -13.18
N SER A 36 12.39 -14.68 -14.31
CA SER A 36 12.10 -13.86 -15.49
C SER A 36 10.92 -12.92 -15.21
N PRO A 37 10.82 -11.73 -15.85
CA PRO A 37 9.77 -10.75 -15.57
C PRO A 37 8.34 -11.28 -15.73
N ALA A 38 8.11 -12.09 -16.77
CA ALA A 38 6.81 -12.69 -17.04
C ALA A 38 6.45 -13.76 -15.99
N HIS A 39 7.41 -14.60 -15.60
CA HIS A 39 7.19 -15.61 -14.56
C HIS A 39 6.95 -14.94 -13.20
N PHE A 40 7.78 -13.95 -12.84
CA PHE A 40 7.62 -13.16 -11.62
C PHE A 40 6.23 -12.54 -11.52
N SER A 41 5.76 -11.85 -12.57
CA SER A 41 4.46 -11.19 -12.55
C SER A 41 3.30 -12.16 -12.33
N ARG A 42 3.36 -13.35 -12.95
CA ARG A 42 2.36 -14.42 -12.74
C ARG A 42 2.43 -14.97 -11.32
N GLN A 43 3.61 -15.36 -10.86
CA GLN A 43 3.80 -15.96 -9.54
C GLN A 43 3.48 -14.98 -8.42
N PHE A 44 3.82 -13.70 -8.56
CA PHE A 44 3.49 -12.65 -7.61
C PHE A 44 1.96 -12.48 -7.49
N ARG A 45 1.24 -12.45 -8.62
CA ARG A 45 -0.23 -12.40 -8.61
C ARG A 45 -0.83 -13.64 -7.96
N THR A 46 -0.32 -14.82 -8.28
CA THR A 46 -0.77 -16.07 -7.65
C THR A 46 -0.53 -16.06 -6.13
N ALA A 47 0.59 -15.51 -5.67
CA ALA A 47 0.94 -15.46 -4.25
C ALA A 47 0.18 -14.38 -3.45
N TYR A 48 -0.03 -13.20 -4.04
CA TYR A 48 -0.50 -12.00 -3.32
C TYR A 48 -1.83 -11.44 -3.82
N GLY A 49 -2.44 -12.04 -4.84
CA GLY A 49 -3.75 -11.67 -5.36
C GLY A 49 -3.76 -10.47 -6.32
N GLU A 50 -2.64 -9.78 -6.50
CA GLU A 50 -2.54 -8.60 -7.37
C GLU A 50 -1.22 -8.53 -8.14
N THR A 51 -1.14 -7.65 -9.15
CA THR A 51 0.12 -7.47 -9.91
C THR A 51 1.18 -6.76 -9.05
N PRO A 52 2.48 -6.93 -9.37
CA PRO A 52 3.54 -6.15 -8.72
C PRO A 52 3.31 -4.64 -8.83
N TYR A 53 2.85 -4.14 -9.98
CA TYR A 53 2.55 -2.73 -10.17
C TYR A 53 1.43 -2.25 -9.22
N ASN A 54 0.32 -2.99 -9.14
CA ASN A 54 -0.80 -2.64 -8.27
C ASN A 54 -0.37 -2.64 -6.81
N TYR A 55 0.39 -3.65 -6.38
CA TYR A 55 0.90 -3.74 -5.02
C TYR A 55 1.78 -2.53 -4.68
N LEU A 56 2.77 -2.21 -5.52
CA LEU A 56 3.64 -1.05 -5.31
C LEU A 56 2.83 0.23 -5.22
N MET A 57 1.85 0.39 -6.11
CA MET A 57 1.03 1.59 -6.13
C MET A 57 0.15 1.69 -4.88
N THR A 58 -0.42 0.59 -4.40
CA THR A 58 -1.16 0.55 -3.12
C THR A 58 -0.26 1.00 -1.97
N ARG A 59 0.98 0.50 -1.88
CA ARG A 59 1.96 0.94 -0.85
C ARG A 59 2.29 2.44 -0.95
N ARG A 60 2.42 2.97 -2.17
CA ARG A 60 2.63 4.41 -2.39
C ARG A 60 1.44 5.24 -1.94
N ILE A 61 0.21 4.81 -2.23
CA ILE A 61 -1.01 5.49 -1.80
C ILE A 61 -1.16 5.45 -0.27
N GLU A 62 -0.86 4.32 0.38
CA GLU A 62 -0.82 4.24 1.85
C GLU A 62 0.13 5.27 2.46
N ARG A 63 1.32 5.43 1.89
CA ARG A 63 2.26 6.44 2.34
C ARG A 63 1.78 7.86 2.03
N ALA A 64 1.19 8.08 0.85
CA ALA A 64 0.65 9.37 0.45
C ALA A 64 -0.45 9.83 1.42
N LYS A 65 -1.35 8.94 1.85
CA LYS A 65 -2.35 9.24 2.89
C LYS A 65 -1.67 9.78 4.15
N ALA A 66 -0.60 9.13 4.62
CA ALA A 66 0.11 9.59 5.82
C ALA A 66 0.71 11.00 5.65
N LEU A 67 1.28 11.30 4.48
CA LEU A 67 1.84 12.62 4.18
C LEU A 67 0.77 13.70 4.05
N LEU A 68 -0.35 13.40 3.37
CA LEU A 68 -1.47 14.34 3.20
C LEU A 68 -2.14 14.67 4.54
N ARG A 69 -2.26 13.69 5.46
CA ARG A 69 -2.77 13.94 6.83
C ARG A 69 -1.88 14.87 7.63
N ARG A 70 -0.57 14.86 7.38
CA ARG A 70 0.40 15.71 8.08
C ARG A 70 0.24 17.18 7.64
N GLY A 71 -0.10 17.42 6.37
CA GLY A 71 -0.46 18.74 5.84
C GLY A 71 0.71 19.57 5.30
N ASP A 72 1.96 19.20 5.59
CA ASP A 72 3.15 19.99 5.24
C ASP A 72 3.48 20.04 3.74
N LEU A 73 2.95 19.11 2.95
CA LEU A 73 3.24 18.99 1.53
C LEU A 73 1.98 19.24 0.71
N SER A 74 2.14 19.86 -0.47
CA SER A 74 1.13 19.90 -1.53
C SER A 74 0.90 18.51 -2.12
N VAL A 75 -0.23 18.34 -2.82
CA VAL A 75 -0.55 17.07 -3.49
C VAL A 75 0.54 16.67 -4.50
N THR A 76 1.07 17.62 -5.25
CA THR A 76 2.15 17.38 -6.22
C THR A 76 3.43 16.94 -5.54
N GLU A 77 3.83 17.59 -4.45
CA GLU A 77 5.01 17.18 -3.68
C GLU A 77 4.84 15.78 -3.07
N VAL A 78 3.64 15.46 -2.56
CA VAL A 78 3.34 14.11 -2.08
C VAL A 78 3.46 13.08 -3.20
N CYS A 79 2.89 13.36 -4.38
CA CYS A 79 2.99 12.47 -5.54
C CYS A 79 4.45 12.13 -5.87
N MET A 80 5.33 13.15 -5.93
CA MET A 80 6.75 12.95 -6.20
C MET A 80 7.47 12.24 -5.04
N ALA A 81 7.15 12.60 -3.79
CA ALA A 81 7.78 12.01 -2.60
C ALA A 81 7.48 10.51 -2.42
N VAL A 82 6.34 10.03 -2.93
CA VAL A 82 6.02 8.59 -2.93
C VAL A 82 6.51 7.86 -4.18
N GLY A 83 7.24 8.53 -5.08
CA GLY A 83 7.83 7.92 -6.26
C GLY A 83 6.90 7.79 -7.47
N CYS A 84 5.76 8.49 -7.48
CA CYS A 84 4.91 8.59 -8.66
C CYS A 84 5.43 9.66 -9.62
N THR A 85 5.36 9.38 -10.93
CA THR A 85 5.90 10.26 -11.98
C THR A 85 4.83 11.10 -12.69
N SER A 86 3.55 10.84 -12.40
CA SER A 86 2.42 11.53 -13.01
C SER A 86 1.36 11.83 -11.96
N LEU A 87 1.02 13.11 -11.83
CA LEU A 87 -0.01 13.59 -10.92
C LEU A 87 -1.40 13.06 -11.30
N GLY A 88 -1.68 12.93 -12.60
CA GLY A 88 -2.96 12.40 -13.09
C GLY A 88 -3.14 10.94 -12.70
N SER A 89 -2.16 10.08 -13.01
CA SER A 89 -2.21 8.65 -12.66
C SER A 89 -2.25 8.44 -11.14
N PHE A 90 -1.49 9.24 -10.39
CA PHE A 90 -1.54 9.24 -8.92
C PHE A 90 -2.92 9.61 -8.41
N SER A 91 -3.51 10.70 -8.90
CA SER A 91 -4.81 11.19 -8.42
C SER A 91 -5.94 10.21 -8.71
N SER A 92 -5.97 9.62 -9.92
CA SER A 92 -6.96 8.60 -10.28
C SER A 92 -6.84 7.38 -9.38
N ARG A 93 -5.63 6.85 -9.19
CA ARG A 93 -5.40 5.66 -8.37
C ARG A 93 -5.64 5.92 -6.89
N PHE A 94 -5.28 7.10 -6.39
CA PHE A 94 -5.61 7.52 -5.03
C PHE A 94 -7.12 7.52 -4.84
N THR A 95 -7.86 8.15 -5.75
CA THR A 95 -9.33 8.23 -5.65
C THR A 95 -9.98 6.85 -5.72
N GLU A 96 -9.51 5.98 -6.61
CA GLU A 96 -9.98 4.59 -6.71
C GLU A 96 -9.78 3.81 -5.39
N LEU A 97 -8.62 3.95 -4.76
CA LEU A 97 -8.27 3.21 -3.54
C LEU A 97 -8.80 3.83 -2.24
N VAL A 98 -9.02 5.15 -2.22
CA VAL A 98 -9.37 5.90 -1.00
C VAL A 98 -10.83 6.34 -0.99
N GLY A 99 -11.46 6.46 -2.16
CA GLY A 99 -12.85 6.91 -2.32
C GLY A 99 -13.02 8.44 -2.39
N GLU A 100 -11.95 9.21 -2.23
CA GLU A 100 -11.95 10.67 -2.34
C GLU A 100 -10.65 11.16 -2.99
N THR A 101 -10.66 12.37 -3.57
CA THR A 101 -9.48 12.93 -4.25
C THR A 101 -8.36 13.28 -3.25
N PRO A 102 -7.08 13.31 -3.67
CA PRO A 102 -5.99 13.70 -2.78
C PRO A 102 -6.17 15.08 -2.13
N SER A 103 -6.71 16.05 -2.87
CA SER A 103 -6.96 17.41 -2.38
C SER A 103 -8.07 17.44 -1.33
N ALA A 104 -9.18 16.72 -1.57
CA ALA A 104 -10.27 16.59 -0.61
C ALA A 104 -9.78 15.86 0.66
N TYR A 105 -9.06 14.76 0.48
CA TYR A 105 -8.45 14.01 1.58
C TYR A 105 -7.52 14.91 2.41
N ARG A 106 -6.68 15.75 1.79
CA ARG A 106 -5.79 16.68 2.51
C ARG A 106 -6.56 17.76 3.29
N ALA A 107 -7.65 18.28 2.73
CA ALA A 107 -8.44 19.35 3.36
C ALA A 107 -9.32 18.85 4.52
N ARG A 108 -9.62 17.55 4.56
CA ARG A 108 -10.43 16.94 5.62
C ARG A 108 -9.72 16.99 6.98
N ASP A 109 -10.49 17.14 8.05
CA ASP A 109 -9.96 17.02 9.41
C ASP A 109 -9.61 15.56 9.73
N HIS A 110 -8.34 15.31 10.08
CA HIS A 110 -7.82 13.99 10.46
C HIS A 110 -7.60 13.84 11.97
N ARG A 111 -7.91 14.86 12.78
CA ARG A 111 -7.72 14.85 14.24
C ARG A 111 -8.54 13.79 14.95
N ALA A 112 -9.72 13.45 14.41
CA ALA A 112 -10.56 12.37 14.95
C ALA A 112 -9.85 11.00 14.99
N GLY A 113 -8.88 10.76 14.09
CA GLY A 113 -8.04 9.54 14.09
C GLY A 113 -6.76 9.64 14.93
N ALA A 114 -6.40 10.83 15.40
CA ALA A 114 -5.19 11.07 16.20
C ALA A 114 -5.40 10.82 17.71
N ALA A 115 -6.66 10.74 18.16
CA ALA A 115 -7.00 10.44 19.56
C ALA A 115 -6.69 8.99 19.97
N VAL A 116 -6.43 8.11 19.01
CA VAL A 116 -6.07 6.72 19.25
C VAL A 116 -4.56 6.56 19.07
N PRO A 117 -3.80 6.20 20.13
CA PRO A 117 -2.39 5.89 20.00
C PRO A 117 -2.14 4.85 18.90
N ALA A 118 -1.10 5.04 18.10
CA ALA A 118 -0.79 4.16 16.96
C ALA A 118 -0.60 2.68 17.39
N CYS A 119 -0.18 2.43 18.63
CA CYS A 119 -0.12 1.09 19.21
C CYS A 119 -1.53 0.47 19.38
N TYR A 120 -2.52 1.26 19.78
CA TYR A 120 -3.89 0.82 20.00
C TYR A 120 -4.64 0.57 18.69
N ALA A 121 -4.48 1.46 17.71
CA ALA A 121 -5.07 1.28 16.37
C ALA A 121 -4.58 -0.01 15.69
N LYS A 122 -3.29 -0.36 15.86
CA LYS A 122 -2.70 -1.60 15.35
C LYS A 122 -3.22 -2.86 16.05
N VAL A 123 -3.63 -2.77 17.32
CA VAL A 123 -4.19 -3.90 18.07
C VAL A 123 -5.65 -4.12 17.70
N VAL A 124 -6.44 -3.06 17.57
CA VAL A 124 -7.89 -3.14 17.33
C VAL A 124 -8.22 -3.46 15.87
N THR A 125 -7.46 -2.93 14.91
CA THR A 125 -7.74 -3.16 13.48
C THR A 125 -7.09 -4.40 12.90
N ARG A 126 -6.34 -5.17 13.71
CA ARG A 126 -5.71 -6.42 13.25
C ARG A 126 -6.81 -7.47 12.99
N PRO A 127 -6.98 -7.95 11.75
CA PRO A 127 -7.97 -8.98 11.47
C PRO A 127 -7.56 -10.27 12.16
N SER A 128 -8.22 -10.62 13.26
CA SER A 128 -8.06 -11.90 13.92
C SER A 128 -8.95 -12.92 13.23
N ARG A 129 -8.35 -13.94 12.59
CA ARG A 129 -9.08 -15.09 12.00
C ARG A 129 -9.85 -15.95 13.03
N PHE A 130 -9.83 -15.57 14.32
CA PHE A 130 -10.34 -16.35 15.46
C PHE A 130 -11.37 -15.63 16.33
N ARG A 131 -11.90 -14.46 15.92
CA ARG A 131 -12.89 -13.73 16.73
C ARG A 131 -14.23 -13.70 16.01
N GLU A 132 -15.16 -14.52 16.47
CA GLU A 132 -16.58 -14.43 16.11
C GLU A 132 -17.11 -13.02 16.40
N ALA A 133 -18.08 -12.62 15.59
CA ALA A 133 -18.74 -11.32 15.67
C ALA A 133 -19.29 -11.06 17.09
N PRO A 134 -19.22 -9.82 17.60
CA PRO A 134 -19.89 -9.50 18.84
C PRO A 134 -21.40 -9.72 18.69
N VAL A 135 -21.95 -10.59 19.54
CA VAL A 135 -23.40 -10.76 19.72
C VAL A 135 -23.97 -9.42 20.19
N ALA A 136 -25.00 -8.94 19.49
CA ALA A 136 -25.72 -7.72 19.84
C ALA A 136 -26.28 -7.81 21.28
N PRO A 137 -26.28 -6.71 22.05
CA PRO A 137 -26.83 -6.72 23.40
C PRO A 137 -28.35 -6.98 23.36
N PRO A 138 -28.91 -7.75 24.31
CA PRO A 138 -30.36 -7.91 24.42
C PRO A 138 -31.03 -6.58 24.83
N THR A 139 -32.26 -6.42 24.35
CA THR A 139 -33.19 -5.29 24.48
C THR A 139 -33.28 -4.67 25.87
#